data_AF-A0A9P0MYU7-F1
#
_entry.id   AF-A0A9P0MYU7-F1
#
_cell.length_a   1.000
_cell.length_b   1.000
_cell.length_c   1.000
_cell.angle_alpha   90.00
_cell.angle_beta   90.00
_cell.angle_gamma   90.00
#
_symmetry.space_group_name_H-M   'P 1'
#
loop_
_entity.id
_entity.type
_entity.pdbx_description
1 polymer ?
#
loop_
_entity_poly.entity_id
_entity_poly.type
_entity_poly.pdbx_seq_one_letter_code
_entity_poly.pdbx_strand_id
1 'polypeptide(L)'
;MEFPTLGEHCQYQNCNRVDFLPLQCKCGKVFCREHFNEHCLSGECELAPKPKEVNLKNDDQIFRCSEKGCRKGNLHEMLCPKCNKHFCIEHRFHPSCPEIDDETMAAKIEQLEAPRRQFREANKHLQEKITENIRKALQSSAKVKTASKIQLMRIKQKAVGPKTIPASDRVYFAIKKPVNMEPKPIKIVQEEDSITKFESVTLDPDIKDTVPVFISSKWSLGRAIDSICDSCNIKNDNNKMSSVKLRLFRQLDSYCISPVKMDVEISELMKNEVLLEGDRLIVEYIDSNALSELEEHAQLFLN
;
A
#
# COMPACT_ATOMS: atom_id res chain seq x y z
N MET A 1 16.65 -10.46 23.18
CA MET A 1 17.68 -10.02 22.22
C MET A 1 18.37 -8.83 22.86
N GLU A 2 19.59 -9.02 23.33
CA GLU A 2 20.44 -7.91 23.78
C GLU A 2 21.21 -7.41 22.56
N PHE A 3 21.15 -6.11 22.26
CA PHE A 3 21.87 -5.49 21.15
C PHE A 3 23.33 -5.25 21.58
N PRO A 4 24.31 -6.09 21.18
CA PRO A 4 25.65 -6.07 21.78
C PRO A 4 26.49 -4.85 21.37
N THR A 5 25.99 -4.05 20.42
CA THR A 5 26.70 -2.94 19.77
C THR A 5 26.00 -1.60 19.97
N LEU A 6 25.01 -1.51 20.87
CA LEU A 6 24.25 -0.28 21.08
C LEU A 6 24.84 0.50 22.26
N GLY A 7 25.30 1.73 22.00
CA GLY A 7 25.90 2.62 23.00
C GLY A 7 27.43 2.58 23.04
N GLU A 8 28.05 3.59 23.65
CA GLU A 8 29.50 3.66 23.86
C GLU A 8 29.84 3.85 25.35
N HIS A 9 31.04 3.41 25.75
CA HIS A 9 31.49 3.54 27.13
C HIS A 9 32.00 4.95 27.43
N CYS A 10 31.65 5.46 28.62
CA CYS A 10 32.20 6.71 29.13
C CYS A 10 33.72 6.58 29.38
N GLN A 11 34.50 7.50 28.79
CA GLN A 11 35.97 7.55 28.89
C GLN A 11 36.47 8.31 30.13
N TYR A 12 35.59 8.61 31.10
CA TYR A 12 35.98 9.21 32.38
C TYR A 12 36.60 8.17 33.30
N GLN A 13 37.61 8.56 34.09
CA GLN A 13 38.31 7.63 34.98
C GLN A 13 37.31 6.94 35.91
N ASN A 14 37.28 5.61 35.87
CA ASN A 14 36.45 4.72 36.70
C ASN A 14 34.93 4.71 36.43
N CYS A 15 34.41 5.39 35.39
CA CYS A 15 32.98 5.32 35.09
C CYS A 15 32.62 4.05 34.29
N ASN A 16 33.31 3.80 33.16
CA ASN A 16 33.11 2.67 32.22
C ASN A 16 31.65 2.29 31.86
N ARG A 17 30.67 3.13 32.22
CA ARG A 17 29.25 2.92 31.99
C ARG A 17 28.96 3.06 30.50
N VAL A 18 28.23 2.10 29.94
CA VAL A 18 27.68 2.20 28.58
C VAL A 18 26.55 3.21 28.59
N ASP A 19 26.69 4.29 27.83
CA ASP A 19 25.61 5.24 27.56
C ASP A 19 25.08 4.96 26.15
N PHE A 20 23.77 4.79 26.03
CA PHE A 20 23.11 4.57 24.74
C PHE A 20 23.02 5.87 23.91
N LEU A 21 23.26 7.03 24.55
CA LEU A 21 23.40 8.35 23.92
C LEU A 21 24.78 8.96 24.28
N PRO A 22 25.87 8.45 23.68
CA PRO A 22 27.21 8.95 23.99
C PRO A 22 27.38 10.42 23.58
N LEU A 23 27.87 11.25 24.51
CA LEU A 23 28.13 12.66 24.26
C LEU A 23 29.62 12.85 23.95
N GLN A 24 29.91 13.24 22.70
CA GLN A 24 31.27 13.53 22.26
C GLN A 24 31.58 15.02 22.45
N CYS A 25 32.60 15.33 23.23
CA CYS A 25 33.09 16.70 23.36
C CYS A 25 33.96 17.07 22.13
N LYS A 26 34.14 18.36 21.87
CA LYS A 26 35.02 18.84 20.79
C LYS A 26 36.48 18.41 20.95
N CYS A 27 36.90 17.97 22.14
CA CYS A 27 38.20 17.34 22.39
C CYS A 27 38.28 15.89 21.89
N GLY A 28 37.21 15.33 21.34
CA GLY A 28 37.13 13.98 20.77
C GLY A 28 36.78 12.88 21.76
N LYS A 29 36.75 13.17 23.07
CA LYS A 29 36.42 12.21 24.13
C LYS A 29 34.91 12.02 24.29
N VAL A 30 34.51 10.78 24.59
CA VAL A 30 33.11 10.36 24.76
C VAL A 30 32.79 10.18 26.25
N PHE A 31 31.70 10.79 26.69
CA PHE A 31 31.26 10.76 28.09
C PHE A 31 29.77 10.42 28.20
N CYS A 32 29.37 9.91 29.36
CA CYS A 32 27.95 9.83 29.71
C CYS A 32 27.40 11.21 30.10
N ARG A 33 26.07 11.34 30.22
CA ARG A 33 25.41 12.61 30.57
C ARG A 33 25.99 13.34 31.79
N GLU A 34 26.37 12.61 32.84
CA GLU A 34 26.90 13.17 34.08
C GLU A 34 28.32 13.70 33.89
N HIS A 35 29.25 12.86 33.42
CA HIS A 35 30.66 13.22 33.25
C HIS A 35 30.90 14.19 32.08
N PHE A 36 30.01 14.27 31.09
CA PHE A 36 30.10 15.27 30.02
C PHE A 36 29.96 16.70 30.58
N ASN A 37 29.02 16.91 31.49
CA ASN A 37 28.80 18.20 32.13
C ASN A 37 29.97 18.55 33.06
N GLU A 38 30.45 17.59 33.87
CA GLU A 38 31.64 17.79 34.72
C GLU A 38 32.86 18.17 33.88
N HIS A 39 33.13 17.47 32.78
CA HIS A 39 34.25 17.76 31.88
C HIS A 39 34.15 19.14 31.22
N CYS A 40 32.95 19.58 30.82
CA CYS A 40 32.76 20.86 30.14
C CYS A 40 32.66 22.06 31.11
N LEU A 41 32.25 21.85 32.36
CA LEU A 41 32.06 22.90 33.37
C LEU A 41 33.28 23.07 34.30
N SER A 42 34.08 22.02 34.50
CA SER A 42 35.30 22.06 35.33
C SER A 42 36.42 22.92 34.74
N GLY A 43 36.32 23.31 33.46
CA GLY A 43 37.34 24.09 32.77
C GLY A 43 38.58 23.28 32.35
N GLU A 44 38.58 21.96 32.54
CA GLU A 44 39.67 21.06 32.12
C GLU A 44 39.78 20.91 30.59
N CYS A 45 38.81 21.42 29.84
CA CYS A 45 38.75 21.33 28.39
C CYS A 45 38.77 22.73 27.76
N GLU A 46 39.90 23.11 27.16
CA GLU A 46 40.08 24.39 26.46
C GLU A 46 39.16 24.54 25.24
N LEU A 47 38.71 23.41 24.68
CA LEU A 47 37.82 23.35 23.52
C LEU A 47 36.34 23.22 23.90
N ALA A 48 36.01 23.18 25.18
CA ALA A 48 34.63 23.12 25.63
C ALA A 48 33.90 24.41 25.24
N PRO A 49 32.67 24.31 24.68
CA PRO A 49 31.86 25.49 24.46
C PRO A 49 31.59 26.17 25.81
N LYS A 50 32.03 27.42 25.95
CA LYS A 50 31.71 28.23 27.14
C LYS A 50 30.20 28.21 27.36
N PRO A 51 29.71 28.10 28.61
CA PRO A 51 28.29 28.20 28.90
C PRO A 51 27.77 29.50 28.27
N LYS A 52 26.88 29.40 27.28
CA LYS A 52 26.13 30.57 26.84
C LYS A 52 25.24 30.94 28.01
N GLU A 53 25.54 32.05 28.67
CA GLU A 53 24.58 32.69 29.55
C GLU A 53 23.33 32.96 28.72
N VAL A 54 22.28 32.18 28.96
CA VAL A 54 20.98 32.40 28.36
C VAL A 54 20.42 33.65 29.04
N ASN A 55 20.81 34.81 28.51
CA ASN A 55 20.20 36.09 28.86
C ASN A 55 18.77 36.06 28.34
N LEU A 56 17.85 35.51 29.13
CA LEU A 56 16.40 35.62 28.94
C LEU A 56 16.05 37.10 29.10
N LYS A 57 16.14 37.87 28.02
CA LYS A 57 16.06 39.32 28.09
C LYS A 57 14.68 39.84 28.49
N ASN A 58 13.60 39.08 28.38
CA ASN A 58 12.26 39.54 28.75
C ASN A 58 11.41 38.40 29.34
N ASP A 59 10.85 38.62 30.53
CA ASP A 59 9.81 37.79 31.15
C ASP A 59 8.51 37.71 30.29
N ASP A 60 8.38 38.60 29.30
CA ASP A 60 7.22 38.71 28.40
C ASP A 60 7.11 37.58 27.36
N GLN A 61 8.10 36.69 27.26
CA GLN A 61 8.06 35.52 26.35
C GLN A 61 7.63 34.22 27.06
N ILE A 62 7.27 34.29 28.35
CA ILE A 62 6.85 33.13 29.12
C ILE A 62 5.33 32.99 29.04
N PHE A 63 4.87 31.98 28.30
CA PHE A 63 3.46 31.61 28.24
C PHE A 63 3.05 30.97 29.57
N ARG A 64 2.16 31.63 30.32
CA ARG A 64 1.72 31.17 31.65
C ARG A 64 0.62 30.13 31.55
N CYS A 65 0.69 29.12 32.42
CA CYS A 65 -0.32 28.06 32.48
C CYS A 65 -1.69 28.62 32.88
N SER A 66 -2.74 28.16 32.19
CA SER A 66 -4.13 28.54 32.46
C SER A 66 -4.81 27.75 33.59
N GLU A 67 -4.08 26.85 34.26
CA GLU A 67 -4.61 26.00 35.34
C GLU A 67 -4.69 26.76 36.68
N LYS A 68 -5.74 26.50 37.47
CA LYS A 68 -5.98 27.23 38.72
C LYS A 68 -4.87 26.91 39.73
N GLY A 69 -4.07 27.93 40.08
CA GLY A 69 -3.00 27.81 41.07
C GLY A 69 -1.62 27.45 40.49
N CYS A 70 -1.50 27.27 39.17
CA CYS A 70 -0.20 27.05 38.54
C CYS A 70 0.48 28.38 38.17
N ARG A 71 1.71 28.59 38.66
CA ARG A 71 2.55 29.75 38.27
C ARG A 71 3.63 29.39 37.25
N LYS A 72 3.65 28.13 36.79
CA LYS A 72 4.62 27.66 35.80
C LYS A 72 4.26 28.21 34.43
N GLY A 73 5.27 28.57 33.66
CA GLY A 73 5.12 28.97 32.27
C GLY A 73 6.17 28.31 31.40
N ASN A 74 5.88 28.22 30.11
CA ASN A 74 6.81 27.69 29.12
C ASN A 74 7.30 28.79 28.20
N LEU A 75 8.47 28.57 27.63
CA LEU A 75 9.03 29.43 26.59
C LEU A 75 8.29 29.29 25.23
N HIS A 76 7.55 28.20 25.06
CA HIS A 76 6.80 27.93 23.84
C HIS A 76 5.32 27.74 24.14
N GLU A 77 4.47 28.29 23.28
CA GLU A 77 3.02 28.17 23.43
C GLU A 77 2.56 26.75 23.09
N MET A 78 2.06 26.03 24.09
CA MET A 78 1.42 24.72 23.92
C MET A 78 -0.09 24.86 24.11
N LEU A 79 -0.78 25.12 23.00
CA LEU A 79 -2.24 25.19 22.98
C LEU A 79 -2.85 23.80 23.09
N CYS A 80 -3.86 23.66 23.95
CA CYS A 80 -4.70 22.47 23.96
C CYS A 80 -5.54 22.43 22.66
N PRO A 81 -5.51 21.35 21.86
CA PRO A 81 -6.24 21.26 20.59
C PRO A 81 -7.77 21.28 20.77
N LYS A 82 -8.26 21.14 22.01
CA LYS A 82 -9.69 21.12 22.34
C LYS A 82 -10.20 22.48 22.82
N CYS A 83 -9.43 23.20 23.64
CA CYS A 83 -9.89 24.47 24.25
C CYS A 83 -9.04 25.70 23.90
N ASN A 84 -7.97 25.52 23.10
CA ASN A 84 -7.05 26.58 22.65
C ASN A 84 -6.46 27.43 23.79
N LYS A 85 -6.31 26.86 25.00
CA LYS A 85 -5.63 27.51 26.14
C LYS A 85 -4.24 26.92 26.35
N HIS A 86 -3.33 27.74 26.88
CA HIS A 86 -1.96 27.34 27.19
C HIS A 86 -1.87 26.62 28.55
N PHE A 87 -1.18 25.48 28.58
CA PHE A 87 -0.88 24.75 29.82
C PHE A 87 0.61 24.38 29.92
N CYS A 88 1.14 24.32 31.16
CA CYS A 88 2.50 23.86 31.40
C CYS A 88 2.66 22.37 31.06
N ILE A 89 3.90 21.87 30.87
CA ILE A 89 4.15 20.45 30.53
C ILE A 89 3.44 19.50 31.52
N GLU A 90 3.44 19.85 32.81
CA GLU A 90 2.76 19.08 33.86
C GLU A 90 1.23 19.13 33.80
N HIS A 91 0.64 20.21 33.26
CA HIS A 91 -0.82 20.37 33.12
C HIS A 91 -1.27 20.27 31.66
N ARG A 92 -0.43 19.70 30.78
CA ARG A 92 -0.76 19.50 29.36
C ARG A 92 -2.04 18.69 29.19
N PHE A 93 -2.29 17.75 30.11
CA PHE A 93 -3.53 16.99 30.24
C PHE A 93 -4.39 17.57 31.36
N HIS A 94 -4.93 18.78 31.15
CA HIS A 94 -5.75 19.43 32.17
C HIS A 94 -7.14 18.78 32.28
N PRO A 95 -7.66 18.57 33.51
CA PRO A 95 -8.96 17.97 33.74
C PRO A 95 -10.13 18.92 33.40
N SER A 96 -9.85 20.21 33.23
CA SER A 96 -10.82 21.25 32.86
C SER A 96 -11.09 21.33 31.34
N CYS A 97 -10.61 20.34 30.59
CA CYS A 97 -10.79 20.29 29.14
C CYS A 97 -12.20 19.80 28.82
N PRO A 98 -12.96 20.48 27.94
CA PRO A 98 -14.24 19.94 27.50
C PRO A 98 -13.98 18.58 26.86
N GLU A 99 -14.66 17.55 27.39
CA GLU A 99 -14.79 16.29 26.68
C GLU A 99 -15.42 16.64 25.33
N ILE A 100 -14.79 16.18 24.25
CA ILE A 100 -15.44 16.32 22.94
C ILE A 100 -16.53 15.26 23.00
N ASP A 101 -17.80 15.65 22.91
CA ASP A 101 -18.90 14.69 22.89
C ASP A 101 -18.59 13.63 21.82
N ASP A 102 -18.54 12.36 22.21
CA ASP A 102 -18.24 11.25 21.31
C ASP A 102 -19.16 11.27 20.08
N GLU A 103 -20.39 11.78 20.25
CA GLU A 103 -21.37 12.01 19.18
C GLU A 103 -20.89 13.00 18.12
N THR A 104 -20.22 14.09 18.50
CA THR A 104 -19.71 15.09 17.54
C THR A 104 -18.52 14.56 16.73
N MET A 105 -17.70 13.70 17.34
CA MET A 105 -16.61 13.01 16.65
C MET A 105 -17.15 11.92 15.73
N ALA A 106 -18.13 11.14 16.17
CA ALA A 106 -18.82 10.15 15.35
C ALA A 106 -19.50 10.78 14.14
N ALA A 107 -20.20 11.90 14.32
CA ALA A 107 -20.84 12.64 13.23
C ALA A 107 -19.82 13.14 12.19
N LYS A 108 -18.65 13.61 12.65
CA LYS A 108 -17.58 14.08 11.74
C LYS A 108 -16.92 12.93 10.98
N ILE A 109 -16.75 11.77 11.61
CA ILE A 109 -16.27 10.55 10.94
C ILE A 109 -17.29 10.09 9.90
N GLU A 110 -18.57 10.06 10.26
CA GLU A 110 -19.65 9.66 9.34
C GLU A 110 -19.75 10.59 8.13
N GLN A 111 -19.59 11.91 8.31
CA GLN A 111 -19.53 12.87 7.20
C GLN A 111 -18.38 12.61 6.23
N LEU A 112 -17.22 12.16 6.71
CA LEU A 112 -16.07 11.80 5.87
C LEU A 112 -16.23 10.41 5.23
N GLU A 113 -16.91 9.48 5.89
CA GLU A 113 -17.15 8.14 5.40
C GLU A 113 -18.31 8.05 4.40
N ALA A 114 -19.33 8.89 4.51
CA ALA A 114 -20.51 8.83 3.66
C ALA A 114 -20.18 8.96 2.15
N PRO A 115 -19.36 9.92 1.70
CA PRO A 115 -18.92 9.96 0.30
C PRO A 115 -18.16 8.68 -0.09
N ARG A 116 -17.24 8.21 0.75
CA ARG A 116 -16.46 6.98 0.48
C ARG A 116 -17.34 5.74 0.35
N ARG A 117 -18.43 5.65 1.11
CA ARG A 117 -19.42 4.57 1.00
C ARG A 117 -20.19 4.64 -0.32
N GLN A 118 -20.68 5.83 -0.70
CA GLN A 118 -21.36 6.04 -1.97
C GLN A 118 -20.46 5.67 -3.17
N PHE A 119 -19.19 6.10 -3.15
CA PHE A 119 -18.21 5.71 -4.15
C PHE A 119 -17.98 4.20 -4.17
N ARG A 120 -17.88 3.54 -3.02
CA ARG A 120 -17.70 2.09 -2.94
C ARG A 120 -18.89 1.33 -3.51
N GLU A 121 -20.11 1.77 -3.21
CA GLU A 121 -21.35 1.17 -3.71
C GLU A 121 -21.50 1.34 -5.23
N ALA A 122 -21.25 2.55 -5.76
CA ALA A 122 -21.27 2.81 -7.20
C ALA A 122 -20.25 1.95 -7.95
N ASN A 123 -19.02 1.82 -7.43
CA ASN A 123 -17.98 1.01 -8.05
C ASN A 123 -18.27 -0.49 -7.98
N LYS A 124 -18.91 -0.95 -6.90
CA LYS A 124 -19.37 -2.33 -6.79
C LYS A 124 -20.43 -2.62 -7.86
N HIS A 125 -21.40 -1.73 -8.05
CA HIS A 125 -22.41 -1.88 -9.10
C HIS A 125 -21.80 -1.86 -10.51
N LEU A 126 -20.81 -0.98 -10.75
CA LEU A 126 -20.05 -0.94 -12.00
C LEU A 126 -19.35 -2.27 -12.29
N GLN A 127 -18.66 -2.82 -11.28
CA GLN A 127 -17.99 -4.12 -11.37
C GLN A 127 -18.98 -5.26 -11.64
N GLU A 128 -20.10 -5.29 -10.92
CA GLU A 128 -21.17 -6.27 -11.14
C GLU A 128 -21.69 -6.21 -12.58
N LYS A 129 -21.94 -5.01 -13.11
CA LYS A 129 -22.41 -4.80 -14.48
C LYS A 129 -21.40 -5.26 -15.54
N ILE A 130 -20.10 -5.02 -15.31
CA ILE A 130 -19.02 -5.55 -16.17
C ILE A 130 -19.06 -7.08 -16.17
N THR A 131 -19.13 -7.71 -15.00
CA THR A 131 -19.18 -9.17 -14.89
C THR A 131 -20.46 -9.77 -15.49
N GLU A 132 -21.60 -9.11 -15.34
CA GLU A 132 -22.89 -9.58 -15.87
C GLU A 132 -22.93 -9.54 -17.40
N ASN A 133 -22.37 -8.49 -18.02
CA ASN A 133 -22.27 -8.40 -19.47
C ASN A 133 -21.50 -9.60 -20.05
N ILE A 134 -20.43 -10.01 -19.37
CA ILE A 134 -19.57 -11.12 -19.78
C ILE A 134 -20.25 -12.46 -19.51
N ARG A 135 -20.94 -12.59 -18.38
CA ARG A 135 -21.76 -13.76 -18.07
C ARG A 135 -22.81 -13.99 -19.16
N LYS A 136 -23.54 -12.94 -19.53
CA LYS A 136 -24.54 -12.99 -20.62
C LYS A 136 -23.87 -13.40 -21.93
N ALA A 137 -22.71 -12.82 -22.26
CA ALA A 137 -21.97 -13.18 -23.47
C ALA A 137 -21.52 -14.65 -23.49
N LEU A 138 -20.97 -15.17 -22.38
CA LEU A 138 -20.49 -16.56 -22.25
C LEU A 138 -21.62 -17.59 -22.13
N GLN A 139 -22.76 -17.22 -21.55
CA GLN A 139 -23.91 -18.11 -21.36
C GLN A 139 -24.93 -18.04 -22.49
N SER A 140 -24.77 -17.09 -23.43
CA SER A 140 -25.70 -16.81 -24.53
C SER A 140 -26.02 -18.01 -25.43
N SER A 141 -25.11 -18.99 -25.56
CA SER A 141 -25.38 -20.18 -26.38
C SER A 141 -24.79 -21.48 -25.83
N ALA A 142 -25.49 -22.60 -26.08
CA ALA A 142 -25.02 -23.94 -25.74
C ALA A 142 -23.71 -24.32 -26.47
N LYS A 143 -23.49 -23.74 -27.65
CA LYS A 143 -22.25 -23.89 -28.44
C LYS A 143 -21.06 -23.29 -27.70
N VAL A 144 -21.21 -22.09 -27.12
CA VAL A 144 -20.17 -21.42 -26.32
C VAL A 144 -19.82 -22.23 -25.08
N LYS A 145 -20.81 -22.74 -24.34
CA LYS A 145 -20.56 -23.60 -23.16
C LYS A 145 -19.74 -24.84 -23.49
N THR A 146 -20.02 -25.46 -24.64
CA THR A 146 -19.31 -26.65 -25.10
C THR A 146 -17.88 -26.30 -25.52
N ALA A 147 -17.70 -25.18 -26.22
CA ALA A 147 -16.39 -24.66 -26.62
C ALA A 147 -15.51 -24.32 -25.40
N SER A 148 -16.04 -23.65 -24.38
CA SER A 148 -15.31 -23.34 -23.14
C SER A 148 -14.83 -24.59 -22.41
N LYS A 149 -15.66 -25.66 -22.38
CA LYS A 149 -15.27 -26.94 -21.75
C LYS A 149 -14.13 -27.62 -22.52
N ILE A 150 -14.21 -27.62 -23.85
CA ILE A 150 -13.14 -28.18 -24.70
C ILE A 150 -11.85 -27.39 -24.53
N GLN A 151 -11.93 -26.06 -24.46
CA GLN A 151 -10.78 -25.18 -24.23
C GLN A 151 -10.13 -25.48 -22.88
N LEU A 152 -10.91 -25.59 -21.80
CA LEU A 152 -10.39 -25.94 -20.48
C LEU A 152 -9.66 -27.29 -20.50
N MET A 153 -10.22 -28.29 -21.18
CA MET A 153 -9.55 -29.59 -21.34
C MET A 153 -8.22 -29.48 -22.07
N ARG A 154 -8.16 -28.69 -23.16
CA ARG A 154 -6.91 -28.45 -23.92
C ARG A 154 -5.85 -27.71 -23.09
N ILE A 155 -6.26 -26.74 -22.27
CA ILE A 155 -5.36 -26.03 -21.37
C ILE A 155 -4.80 -27.01 -20.34
N LYS A 156 -5.66 -27.78 -19.66
CA LYS A 156 -5.24 -28.78 -18.65
C LYS A 156 -4.21 -29.79 -19.19
N GLN A 157 -4.33 -30.18 -20.45
CA GLN A 157 -3.39 -31.12 -21.10
C GLN A 157 -1.99 -30.53 -21.34
N LYS A 158 -1.88 -29.21 -21.53
CA LYS A 158 -0.64 -28.53 -21.93
C LYS A 158 -0.09 -27.58 -20.86
N ALA A 159 -0.81 -27.41 -19.75
CA ALA A 159 -0.51 -26.39 -18.76
C ALA A 159 0.82 -26.62 -18.06
N VAL A 160 1.63 -25.57 -18.01
CA VAL A 160 2.91 -25.54 -17.28
C VAL A 160 2.71 -24.71 -16.01
N GLY A 161 3.40 -25.09 -14.94
CA GLY A 161 3.31 -24.40 -13.66
C GLY A 161 4.12 -25.11 -12.60
N PRO A 162 4.20 -24.52 -11.40
CA PRO A 162 5.03 -25.05 -10.33
C PRO A 162 4.46 -26.34 -9.75
N LYS A 163 5.30 -27.37 -9.69
CA LYS A 163 4.92 -28.73 -9.21
C LYS A 163 4.54 -28.77 -7.72
N THR A 164 4.84 -27.71 -6.97
CA THR A 164 4.53 -27.57 -5.54
C THR A 164 3.03 -27.41 -5.25
N ILE A 165 2.22 -27.06 -6.24
CA ILE A 165 0.78 -26.83 -6.04
C ILE A 165 0.01 -28.18 -6.10
N PRO A 166 -0.80 -28.53 -5.08
CA PRO A 166 -1.69 -29.68 -5.11
C PRO A 166 -2.75 -29.58 -6.22
N ALA A 167 -3.15 -30.71 -6.82
CA ALA A 167 -4.10 -30.71 -7.92
C ALA A 167 -5.47 -30.07 -7.59
N SER A 168 -5.91 -30.15 -6.32
CA SER A 168 -7.16 -29.53 -5.82
C SER A 168 -7.15 -28.00 -5.90
N ASP A 169 -5.97 -27.39 -5.79
CA ASP A 169 -5.81 -25.95 -5.68
C ASP A 169 -5.44 -25.33 -7.04
N ARG A 170 -5.24 -26.15 -8.08
CA ARG A 170 -4.83 -25.68 -9.41
C ARG A 170 -6.01 -25.09 -10.16
N VAL A 171 -5.83 -23.86 -10.61
CA VAL A 171 -6.68 -23.19 -11.59
C VAL A 171 -5.87 -22.94 -12.86
N TYR A 172 -6.55 -23.01 -14.01
CA TYR A 172 -5.90 -23.10 -15.32
C TYR A 172 -6.32 -21.93 -16.21
N PHE A 173 -5.35 -21.30 -16.86
CA PHE A 173 -5.56 -20.15 -17.74
C PHE A 173 -4.72 -20.26 -19.01
N ALA A 174 -5.15 -19.60 -20.09
CA ALA A 174 -4.35 -19.47 -21.30
C ALA A 174 -3.76 -18.05 -21.37
N ILE A 175 -2.43 -17.94 -21.28
CA ILE A 175 -1.74 -16.65 -21.17
C ILE A 175 -1.19 -16.21 -22.53
N LYS A 176 -1.63 -15.05 -23.01
CA LYS A 176 -1.01 -14.36 -24.15
C LYS A 176 0.15 -13.52 -23.65
N LYS A 177 1.33 -13.70 -24.26
CA LYS A 177 2.54 -12.93 -23.93
C LYS A 177 2.42 -11.50 -24.49
N PRO A 178 3.05 -10.51 -23.84
CA PRO A 178 3.17 -9.18 -24.40
C PRO A 178 4.00 -9.23 -25.69
N VAL A 179 3.61 -8.41 -26.68
CA VAL A 179 4.36 -8.31 -27.95
C VAL A 179 5.70 -7.61 -27.70
N ASN A 180 5.66 -6.50 -26.97
CA ASN A 180 6.81 -5.66 -26.62
C ASN A 180 6.74 -5.24 -25.14
N MET A 181 7.82 -4.65 -24.63
CA MET A 181 7.85 -4.00 -23.31
C MET A 181 7.33 -2.56 -23.32
N GLU A 182 6.73 -2.13 -24.43
CA GLU A 182 6.18 -0.78 -24.58
C GLU A 182 4.86 -0.66 -23.80
N PRO A 183 4.65 0.45 -23.08
CA PRO A 183 3.41 0.67 -22.33
C PRO A 183 2.24 0.80 -23.30
N LYS A 184 1.21 -0.04 -23.13
CA LYS A 184 -0.01 0.04 -23.92
C LYS A 184 -0.94 1.13 -23.37
N PRO A 185 -1.67 1.83 -24.24
CA PRO A 185 -2.66 2.82 -23.82
C PRO A 185 -3.81 2.12 -23.08
N ILE A 186 -4.23 2.71 -21.97
CA ILE A 186 -5.34 2.22 -21.15
C ILE A 186 -6.47 3.24 -21.14
N LYS A 187 -7.71 2.73 -21.08
CA LYS A 187 -8.91 3.51 -20.82
C LYS A 187 -9.28 3.36 -19.34
N ILE A 188 -9.26 4.48 -18.61
CA ILE A 188 -9.78 4.55 -17.24
C ILE A 188 -11.28 4.81 -17.37
N VAL A 189 -12.10 3.90 -16.86
CA VAL A 189 -13.56 4.04 -16.86
C VAL A 189 -14.01 4.31 -15.43
N GLN A 190 -14.59 5.50 -15.23
CA GLN A 190 -15.15 5.95 -13.94
C GLN A 190 -16.69 5.95 -13.94
N GLU A 191 -17.34 5.89 -15.12
CA GLU A 191 -18.79 5.96 -15.25
C GLU A 191 -19.34 4.82 -16.14
N GLU A 192 -20.56 4.36 -15.82
CA GLU A 192 -21.23 3.21 -16.46
C GLU A 192 -21.44 3.36 -17.97
N ASP A 193 -21.62 4.58 -18.44
CA ASP A 193 -21.98 4.88 -19.84
C ASP A 193 -20.83 4.65 -20.83
N SER A 194 -19.61 4.45 -20.33
CA SER A 194 -18.41 4.20 -21.13
C SER A 194 -18.05 2.72 -21.28
N ILE A 195 -18.81 1.80 -20.66
CA ILE A 195 -18.62 0.35 -20.81
C ILE A 195 -19.10 -0.07 -22.20
N THR A 196 -18.15 -0.41 -23.06
CA THR A 196 -18.44 -1.01 -24.37
C THR A 196 -19.17 -2.33 -24.18
N LYS A 197 -20.42 -2.40 -24.63
CA LYS A 197 -21.20 -3.64 -24.69
C LYS A 197 -20.62 -4.52 -25.79
N PHE A 198 -20.12 -5.70 -25.44
CA PHE A 198 -19.68 -6.69 -26.42
C PHE A 198 -20.90 -7.42 -26.99
N GLU A 199 -21.24 -7.16 -28.26
CA GLU A 199 -22.41 -7.73 -28.94
C GLU A 199 -22.19 -9.18 -29.41
N SER A 200 -20.94 -9.62 -29.57
CA SER A 200 -20.67 -11.03 -29.93
C SER A 200 -19.30 -11.49 -29.44
N VAL A 201 -19.28 -12.72 -28.90
CA VAL A 201 -18.06 -13.43 -28.50
C VAL A 201 -17.83 -14.55 -29.52
N THR A 202 -16.83 -14.37 -30.37
CA THR A 202 -16.25 -15.47 -31.15
C THR A 202 -15.13 -16.09 -30.33
N LEU A 203 -15.43 -17.23 -29.69
CA LEU A 203 -14.37 -18.05 -29.09
C LEU A 203 -13.64 -18.75 -30.24
N ASP A 204 -12.51 -18.20 -30.66
CA ASP A 204 -11.62 -18.91 -31.57
C ASP A 204 -11.06 -20.15 -30.83
N PRO A 205 -11.34 -21.37 -31.32
CA PRO A 205 -10.98 -22.61 -30.62
C PRO A 205 -9.47 -22.86 -30.58
N ASP A 206 -8.69 -22.12 -31.37
CA ASP A 206 -7.24 -22.26 -31.45
C ASP A 206 -6.54 -21.46 -30.36
N ILE A 207 -5.79 -22.18 -29.51
CA ILE A 207 -4.81 -21.67 -28.51
C ILE A 207 -3.54 -21.20 -29.25
N LYS A 208 -3.68 -20.61 -30.44
CA LYS A 208 -2.53 -20.05 -31.16
C LYS A 208 -2.05 -18.84 -30.36
N ASP A 209 -0.74 -18.77 -30.17
CA ASP A 209 -0.03 -17.69 -29.48
C ASP A 209 -0.32 -17.52 -27.99
N THR A 210 -0.88 -18.54 -27.33
CA THR A 210 -1.04 -18.55 -25.87
C THR A 210 -0.34 -19.72 -25.20
N VAL A 211 0.16 -19.48 -23.99
CA VAL A 211 0.82 -20.46 -23.13
C VAL A 211 -0.17 -20.91 -22.07
N PRO A 212 -0.60 -22.18 -22.07
CA PRO A 212 -1.38 -22.76 -20.98
C PRO A 212 -0.58 -22.77 -19.68
N VAL A 213 -1.10 -22.16 -18.62
CA VAL A 213 -0.47 -22.08 -17.30
C VAL A 213 -1.44 -22.51 -16.22
N PHE A 214 -0.93 -23.12 -15.14
CA PHE A 214 -1.70 -23.33 -13.91
C PHE A 214 -1.08 -22.59 -12.73
N ILE A 215 -1.95 -22.02 -11.88
CA ILE A 215 -1.59 -21.32 -10.64
C ILE A 215 -2.42 -21.86 -9.48
N SER A 216 -2.11 -21.45 -8.25
CA SER A 216 -2.93 -21.81 -7.09
C SER A 216 -4.07 -20.81 -6.89
N SER A 217 -5.27 -21.33 -6.60
CA SER A 217 -6.43 -20.53 -6.18
C SER A 217 -6.20 -19.77 -4.87
N LYS A 218 -5.26 -20.21 -4.03
CA LYS A 218 -4.96 -19.61 -2.71
C LYS A 218 -3.88 -18.54 -2.77
N TRP A 219 -3.38 -18.19 -3.95
CA TRP A 219 -2.34 -17.18 -4.08
C TRP A 219 -2.94 -15.79 -4.21
N SER A 220 -2.19 -14.79 -3.75
CA SER A 220 -2.46 -13.39 -4.10
C SER A 220 -2.21 -13.16 -5.59
N LEU A 221 -2.88 -12.17 -6.16
CA LEU A 221 -2.72 -11.78 -7.57
C LEU A 221 -1.26 -11.46 -7.91
N GLY A 222 -0.53 -10.77 -7.03
CA GLY A 222 0.90 -10.50 -7.22
C GLY A 222 1.72 -11.79 -7.38
N ARG A 223 1.56 -12.75 -6.46
CA ARG A 223 2.26 -14.04 -6.51
C ARG A 223 1.85 -14.87 -7.73
N ALA A 224 0.58 -14.81 -8.10
CA ALA A 224 0.09 -15.46 -9.31
C ALA A 224 0.76 -14.90 -10.58
N ILE A 225 0.88 -13.57 -10.67
CA ILE A 225 1.55 -12.90 -11.79
C ILE A 225 3.03 -13.26 -11.84
N ASP A 226 3.72 -13.29 -10.70
CA ASP A 226 5.12 -13.72 -10.64
C ASP A 226 5.27 -15.14 -11.23
N SER A 227 4.45 -16.08 -10.76
CA SER A 227 4.48 -17.46 -11.27
C SER A 227 4.10 -17.58 -12.74
N ILE A 228 3.19 -16.75 -13.24
CA ILE A 228 2.84 -16.69 -14.68
C ILE A 228 4.02 -16.15 -15.48
N CYS A 229 4.68 -15.12 -14.99
CA CYS A 229 5.83 -14.51 -15.66
C CYS A 229 6.99 -15.49 -15.74
N ASP A 230 7.28 -16.23 -14.66
CA ASP A 230 8.28 -17.29 -14.65
C ASP A 230 7.94 -18.41 -15.65
N SER A 231 6.67 -18.85 -15.68
CA SER A 231 6.21 -19.92 -16.58
C SER A 231 6.22 -19.51 -18.06
N CYS A 232 5.98 -18.23 -18.33
CA CYS A 232 5.92 -17.67 -19.68
C CYS A 232 7.24 -17.03 -20.15
N ASN A 233 8.28 -17.00 -19.30
CA ASN A 233 9.52 -16.27 -19.54
C ASN A 233 9.28 -14.78 -19.87
N ILE A 234 8.46 -14.11 -19.06
CA ILE A 234 8.14 -12.68 -19.15
C ILE A 234 8.88 -11.95 -18.03
N LYS A 235 9.46 -10.78 -18.34
CA LYS A 235 10.20 -9.99 -17.37
C LYS A 235 9.26 -9.21 -16.46
N ASN A 236 9.18 -9.60 -15.19
CA ASN A 236 8.38 -8.87 -14.19
C ASN A 236 9.28 -8.08 -13.23
N ASP A 237 9.32 -6.77 -13.43
CA ASP A 237 10.03 -5.82 -12.55
C ASP A 237 9.05 -4.99 -11.70
N ASN A 238 7.85 -5.50 -11.40
CA ASN A 238 6.82 -4.76 -10.66
C ASN A 238 7.25 -4.28 -9.26
N ASN A 239 8.24 -4.93 -8.64
CA ASN A 239 8.86 -4.51 -7.38
C ASN A 239 9.68 -3.22 -7.54
N LYS A 240 10.32 -3.01 -8.69
CA LYS A 240 11.22 -1.87 -8.91
C LYS A 240 10.46 -0.59 -9.26
N MET A 241 11.05 0.56 -8.95
CA MET A 241 10.64 1.86 -9.51
C MET A 241 11.03 1.87 -11.00
N SER A 242 10.04 1.59 -11.84
CA SER A 242 10.13 1.54 -13.31
C SER A 242 9.08 2.49 -13.86
N SER A 243 9.27 2.98 -15.10
CA SER A 243 8.24 3.72 -15.82
C SER A 243 7.07 2.82 -16.24
N VAL A 244 7.27 1.51 -16.28
CA VAL A 244 6.24 0.53 -16.66
C VAL A 244 5.98 -0.51 -15.58
N LYS A 245 4.70 -0.88 -15.41
CA LYS A 245 4.25 -2.01 -14.60
C LYS A 245 3.54 -3.03 -15.46
N LEU A 246 3.68 -4.28 -15.11
CA LEU A 246 3.00 -5.41 -15.74
C LEU A 246 1.67 -5.66 -15.04
N ARG A 247 0.60 -5.81 -15.83
CA ARG A 247 -0.76 -6.12 -15.37
C ARG A 247 -1.38 -7.24 -16.19
N LEU A 248 -2.40 -7.85 -15.60
CA LEU A 248 -3.13 -8.97 -16.16
C LEU A 248 -4.50 -8.49 -16.63
N PHE A 249 -4.84 -8.79 -17.87
CA PHE A 249 -6.08 -8.37 -18.50
C PHE A 249 -6.85 -9.59 -19.00
N ARG A 250 -8.16 -9.51 -19.05
CA ARG A 250 -9.00 -10.52 -19.66
C ARG A 250 -9.11 -10.25 -21.16
N GLN A 251 -8.90 -11.28 -21.98
CA GLN A 251 -8.86 -11.14 -23.44
C GLN A 251 -10.22 -10.81 -24.07
N LEU A 252 -11.31 -11.16 -23.40
CA LEU A 252 -12.68 -11.00 -23.93
C LEU A 252 -13.12 -9.53 -23.96
N ASP A 253 -12.82 -8.80 -22.89
CA ASP A 253 -13.30 -7.43 -22.67
C ASP A 253 -12.18 -6.43 -22.43
N SER A 254 -10.92 -6.88 -22.48
CA SER A 254 -9.74 -6.07 -22.19
C SER A 254 -9.68 -5.52 -20.77
N TYR A 255 -10.48 -6.05 -19.83
CA TYR A 255 -10.54 -5.57 -18.45
C TYR A 255 -9.29 -5.96 -17.66
N CYS A 256 -8.71 -5.01 -16.92
CA CYS A 256 -7.59 -5.22 -16.02
C CYS A 256 -8.08 -5.87 -14.72
N ILE A 257 -7.52 -7.04 -14.40
CA ILE A 257 -7.84 -7.74 -13.17
C ILE A 257 -7.18 -7.01 -12.00
N SER A 258 -8.01 -6.46 -11.11
CA SER A 258 -7.62 -5.70 -9.92
C SER A 258 -6.52 -4.66 -10.17
N PRO A 259 -6.86 -3.50 -10.73
CA PRO A 259 -5.91 -2.43 -11.09
C PRO A 259 -5.02 -1.96 -9.92
N VAL A 260 -5.64 -1.82 -8.74
CA VAL A 260 -5.05 -1.18 -7.56
C VAL A 260 -4.54 -2.21 -6.54
N LYS A 261 -5.31 -3.26 -6.25
CA LYS A 261 -5.03 -4.20 -5.16
C LYS A 261 -4.40 -5.49 -5.68
N MET A 262 -3.15 -5.75 -5.32
CA MET A 262 -2.39 -6.93 -5.77
C MET A 262 -2.37 -8.07 -4.72
N ASP A 263 -2.88 -7.79 -3.53
CA ASP A 263 -3.00 -8.69 -2.38
C ASP A 263 -4.30 -9.51 -2.36
N VAL A 264 -5.17 -9.31 -3.36
CA VAL A 264 -6.43 -10.06 -3.53
C VAL A 264 -6.14 -11.52 -3.90
N GLU A 265 -6.81 -12.46 -3.24
CA GLU A 265 -6.69 -13.88 -3.56
C GLU A 265 -7.38 -14.25 -4.89
N ILE A 266 -6.79 -15.19 -5.64
CA ILE A 266 -7.40 -15.72 -6.87
C ILE A 266 -8.76 -16.36 -6.57
N SER A 267 -8.92 -17.04 -5.43
CA SER A 267 -10.19 -17.64 -4.98
C SER A 267 -11.33 -16.62 -4.90
N GLU A 268 -11.04 -15.41 -4.41
CA GLU A 268 -11.99 -14.31 -4.28
C GLU A 268 -12.36 -13.73 -5.65
N LEU A 269 -11.37 -13.55 -6.54
CA LEU A 269 -11.62 -13.12 -7.92
C LEU A 269 -12.50 -14.11 -8.69
N MET A 270 -12.33 -15.40 -8.44
CA MET A 270 -13.18 -16.45 -9.03
C MET A 270 -14.59 -16.44 -8.43
N LYS A 271 -14.72 -16.23 -7.11
CA LYS A 271 -16.01 -16.12 -6.43
C LYS A 271 -16.83 -14.93 -6.92
N ASN A 272 -16.17 -13.82 -7.20
CA ASN A 272 -16.77 -12.61 -7.75
C ASN A 272 -16.94 -12.66 -9.28
N GLU A 273 -16.73 -13.82 -9.92
CA GLU A 273 -16.84 -14.03 -11.37
C GLU A 273 -15.99 -13.07 -12.22
N VAL A 274 -14.94 -12.49 -11.63
CA VAL A 274 -13.95 -11.66 -12.34
C VAL A 274 -13.05 -12.54 -13.20
N LEU A 275 -12.71 -13.73 -12.69
CA LEU A 275 -11.95 -14.77 -13.37
C LEU A 275 -12.76 -16.05 -13.47
N LEU A 276 -12.64 -16.74 -14.60
CA LEU A 276 -13.20 -18.08 -14.80
C LEU A 276 -12.10 -19.06 -15.23
N GLU A 277 -12.25 -20.32 -14.82
CA GLU A 277 -11.28 -21.36 -15.17
C GLU A 277 -11.31 -21.62 -16.69
N GLY A 278 -10.15 -21.55 -17.33
CA GLY A 278 -10.00 -21.68 -18.77
C GLY A 278 -10.05 -20.36 -19.54
N ASP A 279 -10.17 -19.23 -18.84
CA ASP A 279 -10.12 -17.91 -19.46
C ASP A 279 -8.78 -17.64 -20.16
N ARG A 280 -8.88 -16.79 -21.18
CA ARG A 280 -7.72 -16.27 -21.90
C ARG A 280 -7.34 -14.94 -21.27
N LEU A 281 -6.13 -14.86 -20.75
CA LEU A 281 -5.60 -13.67 -20.11
C LEU A 281 -4.45 -13.11 -20.94
N ILE A 282 -4.35 -11.79 -20.98
CA ILE A 282 -3.28 -11.05 -21.64
C ILE A 282 -2.40 -10.43 -20.57
N VAL A 283 -1.09 -10.60 -20.71
CA VAL A 283 -0.12 -9.91 -19.88
C VAL A 283 0.44 -8.75 -20.69
N GLU A 284 0.30 -7.52 -20.19
CA GLU A 284 0.77 -6.31 -20.87
C GLU A 284 1.43 -5.34 -19.90
N TYR A 285 2.31 -4.49 -20.43
CA TYR A 285 2.93 -3.40 -19.69
C TYR A 285 2.09 -2.14 -19.84
N ILE A 286 1.94 -1.40 -18.74
CA ILE A 286 1.24 -0.12 -18.68
C ILE A 286 2.11 0.91 -17.98
N ASP A 287 1.84 2.19 -18.27
CA ASP A 287 2.54 3.30 -17.65
C ASP A 287 2.26 3.33 -16.13
N SER A 288 3.33 3.50 -15.34
CA SER A 288 3.26 3.59 -13.89
C SER A 288 2.60 4.88 -13.42
N ASN A 289 2.72 5.97 -14.18
CA ASN A 289 2.09 7.25 -13.86
C ASN A 289 0.57 7.14 -13.94
N ALA A 290 0.07 6.42 -14.94
CA ALA A 290 -1.34 6.13 -15.09
C ALA A 290 -1.90 5.21 -14.00
N LEU A 291 -1.04 4.54 -13.22
CA LEU A 291 -1.41 3.76 -12.04
C LEU A 291 -1.39 4.58 -10.74
N SER A 292 -0.46 5.53 -10.60
CA SER A 292 -0.32 6.34 -9.38
C SER A 292 -1.46 7.34 -9.19
N GLU A 293 -2.11 7.74 -10.28
CA GLU A 293 -3.24 8.68 -10.26
C GLU A 293 -4.60 7.97 -10.10
N LEU A 294 -4.61 6.63 -10.01
CA LEU A 294 -5.85 5.88 -9.89
C LEU A 294 -6.41 5.99 -8.48
N GLU A 295 -7.68 6.37 -8.42
CA GLU A 295 -8.50 6.17 -7.23
C GLU A 295 -8.59 4.68 -6.89
N GLU A 296 -8.81 4.37 -5.60
CA GLU A 296 -8.80 3.00 -5.06
C GLU A 296 -9.77 2.03 -5.78
N HIS A 297 -10.68 2.57 -6.59
CA HIS A 297 -11.78 1.85 -7.21
C HIS A 297 -11.88 2.05 -8.73
N ALA A 298 -10.88 2.67 -9.36
CA ALA A 298 -10.89 2.89 -10.81
C ALA A 298 -10.86 1.56 -11.60
N GLN A 299 -11.67 1.47 -12.65
CA GLN A 299 -11.69 0.33 -13.56
C GLN A 299 -10.81 0.62 -14.78
N LEU A 300 -9.91 -0.29 -15.11
CA LEU A 300 -8.97 -0.14 -16.24
C LEU A 300 -9.30 -1.13 -17.35
N PHE A 301 -9.22 -0.65 -18.59
CA PHE A 301 -9.34 -1.47 -19.79
C PHE A 301 -8.17 -1.20 -20.74
N LEU A 302 -7.67 -2.24 -21.42
CA LEU A 302 -6.79 -2.06 -22.58
C LEU A 302 -7.60 -1.50 -23.76
N ASN A 303 -7.02 -0.51 -24.45
CA ASN A 303 -7.54 -0.02 -25.73
C ASN A 303 -7.25 -0.98 -26.88
#